data_AF-A0A9C6T852-F1
#
_entry.id   AF-A0A9C6T852-F1
#
_cell.length_a   1.000
_cell.length_b   1.000
_cell.length_c   1.000
_cell.angle_alpha   90.00
_cell.angle_beta   90.00
_cell.angle_gamma   90.00
#
_symmetry.space_group_name_H-M   'P 1'
#
loop_
_entity.id
_entity.type
_entity.pdbx_description
1 polymer ?
#
loop_
_entity_poly.entity_id
_entity_poly.type
_entity_poly.pdbx_seq_one_letter_code
_entity_poly.pdbx_strand_id
1 'polypeptide(L)'
;MAQATPADELKVGDIVFAKSRGHIAWPAKLIGSVNKTVARVEYILTEEKSDVLYKNIWLYNDANKKQFITKENLSYEAFAKAIYYTERQLNTFPIYDDLRLLHQMLQQRDTLSVEPQFIAEINKLRSSLTKTSQNYNMALQAFAELLEMPQSQLMLVRSPEAVESIGMLCRFVNPGSKNQMVVEIVRNKAKQLMQRFAAAFPKPYRKENFRDEYRMLCAIYSRHMTVTRIVKQSSTTEAKQTINISK
;
A
#
# COMPACT_ATOMS: atom_id res chain seq x y z
N MET A 1 -13.28 -25.10 -16.26
CA MET A 1 -11.86 -25.36 -16.60
C MET A 1 -11.34 -24.16 -17.36
N ALA A 2 -10.14 -23.65 -17.06
CA ALA A 2 -9.53 -22.52 -17.77
C ALA A 2 -9.42 -22.85 -19.26
N GLN A 3 -9.94 -21.95 -20.07
CA GLN A 3 -9.77 -22.02 -21.52
C GLN A 3 -8.38 -21.51 -21.87
N ALA A 4 -7.66 -22.26 -22.71
CA ALA A 4 -6.38 -21.83 -23.24
C ALA A 4 -6.54 -20.49 -23.97
N THR A 5 -5.54 -19.62 -23.84
CA THR A 5 -5.56 -18.32 -24.52
C THR A 5 -5.30 -18.55 -26.01
N PRO A 6 -6.14 -18.01 -26.92
CA PRO A 6 -5.90 -18.10 -28.35
C PRO A 6 -4.52 -17.57 -28.72
N ALA A 7 -3.86 -18.21 -29.70
CA ALA A 7 -2.53 -17.81 -30.14
C ALA A 7 -2.47 -16.34 -30.60
N ASP A 8 -3.56 -15.86 -31.20
CA ASP A 8 -3.67 -14.50 -31.73
C ASP A 8 -3.75 -13.41 -30.64
N GLU A 9 -4.05 -13.79 -29.40
CA GLU A 9 -4.12 -12.87 -28.25
C GLU A 9 -2.79 -12.75 -27.50
N LEU A 10 -1.82 -13.62 -27.79
CA LEU A 10 -0.53 -13.68 -27.09
C LEU A 10 0.58 -12.99 -27.88
N LYS A 11 1.40 -12.20 -27.19
CA LYS A 11 2.55 -11.49 -27.78
C LYS A 11 3.85 -11.94 -27.15
N VAL A 12 4.91 -11.97 -27.96
CA VAL A 12 6.28 -12.20 -27.45
C VAL A 12 6.57 -11.18 -26.35
N GLY A 13 7.01 -11.67 -25.19
CA GLY A 13 7.20 -10.88 -23.98
C GLY A 13 6.12 -11.09 -22.92
N ASP A 14 4.94 -11.58 -23.28
CA ASP A 14 3.86 -11.84 -22.34
C ASP A 14 4.25 -12.90 -21.32
N ILE A 15 3.79 -12.71 -20.08
CA ILE A 15 3.89 -13.73 -19.06
C ILE A 15 2.63 -14.58 -19.08
N VAL A 16 2.84 -15.88 -19.03
CA VAL A 16 1.82 -16.91 -19.18
C VAL A 16 2.02 -18.00 -18.13
N PHE A 17 1.00 -18.81 -17.90
CA PHE A 17 1.17 -20.15 -17.38
C PHE A 17 1.37 -21.10 -18.56
N ALA A 18 2.43 -21.90 -18.54
CA ALA A 18 2.70 -22.92 -19.55
C ALA A 18 2.82 -24.29 -18.90
N LYS A 19 2.20 -25.31 -19.51
CA LYS A 19 2.22 -26.68 -18.98
C LYS A 19 2.95 -27.65 -19.91
N SER A 20 4.08 -28.15 -19.43
CA SER A 20 4.78 -29.29 -20.02
C SER A 20 4.18 -30.62 -19.55
N ARG A 21 4.39 -31.67 -20.35
CA ARG A 21 3.84 -33.00 -20.08
C ARG A 21 4.35 -33.52 -18.74
N GLY A 22 3.46 -33.92 -17.84
CA GLY A 22 3.80 -34.46 -16.52
C GLY A 22 4.09 -33.41 -15.45
N HIS A 23 4.05 -32.12 -15.78
CA HIS A 23 4.32 -31.03 -14.84
C HIS A 23 3.06 -30.19 -14.56
N ILE A 24 3.09 -29.46 -13.45
CA ILE A 24 2.10 -28.42 -13.16
C ILE A 24 2.25 -27.25 -14.15
N ALA A 25 1.20 -26.45 -14.32
CA ALA A 25 1.29 -25.23 -15.12
C ALA A 25 2.19 -24.22 -14.40
N TRP A 26 3.32 -23.87 -15.00
CA TRP A 26 4.37 -23.04 -14.40
C TRP A 26 4.37 -21.63 -15.02
N PRO A 27 4.67 -20.58 -14.25
CA PRO A 27 4.83 -19.24 -14.81
C PRO A 27 6.02 -19.17 -15.79
N ALA A 28 5.78 -18.66 -16.99
CA ALA A 28 6.77 -18.61 -18.05
C ALA A 28 6.64 -17.30 -18.85
N LYS A 29 7.72 -16.90 -19.49
CA LYS A 29 7.73 -15.80 -20.46
C LYS A 29 7.62 -16.37 -21.86
N LEU A 30 6.72 -15.83 -22.68
CA LEU A 30 6.63 -16.16 -24.09
C LEU A 30 7.82 -15.51 -24.82
N ILE A 31 8.71 -16.30 -25.41
CA ILE A 31 9.93 -15.78 -26.06
C ILE A 31 9.89 -15.91 -27.59
N GLY A 32 8.92 -16.63 -28.15
CA GLY A 32 8.74 -16.73 -29.59
C GLY A 32 7.60 -17.67 -29.99
N SER A 33 7.31 -17.67 -31.29
CA SER A 33 6.44 -18.67 -31.93
C SER A 33 7.31 -19.57 -32.80
N VAL A 34 7.14 -20.89 -32.66
CA VAL A 34 7.81 -21.87 -33.53
C VAL A 34 6.98 -22.12 -34.77
N ASN A 35 5.66 -22.23 -34.60
CA ASN A 35 4.67 -22.34 -35.67
C ASN A 35 3.28 -21.91 -35.15
N LYS A 36 2.23 -22.08 -35.96
CA LYS A 36 0.86 -21.68 -35.61
C LYS A 36 0.25 -22.40 -34.40
N THR A 37 0.82 -23.53 -33.95
CA THR A 37 0.27 -24.35 -32.86
C THR A 37 1.22 -24.48 -31.67
N VAL A 38 2.49 -24.09 -31.83
CA VAL A 38 3.56 -24.24 -30.84
C VAL A 38 4.25 -22.90 -30.59
N ALA A 39 4.34 -22.55 -29.32
CA ALA A 39 5.05 -21.39 -28.81
C ALA A 39 6.31 -21.82 -28.05
N ARG A 40 7.35 -21.00 -28.09
CA ARG A 40 8.55 -21.18 -27.29
C ARG A 40 8.45 -20.31 -26.04
N VAL A 41 8.61 -20.94 -24.88
CA VAL A 41 8.53 -20.28 -23.57
C VAL A 41 9.82 -20.47 -22.78
N GLU A 42 10.12 -19.52 -21.90
CA GLU A 42 11.19 -19.60 -20.90
C GLU A 42 10.55 -19.65 -19.51
N TYR A 43 10.79 -20.72 -18.78
CA TYR A 43 10.21 -20.94 -17.46
C TYR A 43 10.90 -20.07 -16.41
N ILE A 44 10.09 -19.36 -15.61
CA ILE A 44 10.61 -18.43 -14.62
C ILE A 44 11.32 -19.20 -13.50
N LEU A 45 12.56 -18.78 -13.20
CA LEU A 45 13.48 -19.36 -12.20
C LEU A 45 13.99 -20.79 -12.49
N THR A 46 13.90 -21.30 -13.72
CA THR A 46 14.44 -22.62 -14.05
C THR A 46 15.49 -22.61 -15.17
N GLU A 47 15.75 -21.44 -15.78
CA GLU A 47 16.62 -21.26 -16.97
C GLU A 47 16.22 -22.13 -18.18
N GLU A 48 15.13 -22.88 -18.07
CA GLU A 48 14.69 -23.86 -19.03
C GLU A 48 13.80 -23.21 -20.09
N LYS A 49 14.06 -23.56 -21.36
CA LYS A 49 13.25 -23.17 -22.50
C LYS A 49 12.59 -24.39 -23.10
N SER A 50 11.32 -24.28 -23.45
CA SER A 50 10.56 -25.39 -24.00
C SER A 50 9.57 -24.94 -25.08
N ASP A 51 9.26 -25.86 -25.98
CA ASP A 51 8.29 -25.70 -27.06
C ASP A 51 6.96 -26.31 -26.61
N VAL A 52 5.96 -25.46 -26.37
CA VAL A 52 4.69 -25.81 -25.74
C VAL A 52 3.55 -25.49 -26.70
N LEU A 53 2.57 -26.41 -26.80
CA LEU A 53 1.37 -26.18 -27.61
C LEU A 53 0.56 -25.02 -27.02
N TYR A 54 0.05 -24.10 -27.85
CA TYR A 54 -0.77 -22.96 -27.39
C TYR A 54 -1.97 -23.40 -26.54
N LYS A 55 -2.55 -24.58 -26.80
CA LYS A 55 -3.63 -25.17 -25.98
C LYS A 55 -3.24 -25.48 -24.51
N ASN A 56 -1.94 -25.47 -24.21
CA ASN A 56 -1.35 -25.66 -22.89
C ASN A 56 -0.69 -24.37 -22.37
N ILE A 57 -1.12 -23.22 -22.90
CA ILE A 57 -0.66 -21.90 -22.51
C ILE A 57 -1.88 -21.05 -22.13
N TRP A 58 -1.77 -20.34 -21.01
CA TRP A 58 -2.81 -19.47 -20.48
C TRP A 58 -2.21 -18.14 -20.08
N LEU A 59 -2.85 -17.03 -20.43
CA LEU A 59 -2.39 -15.70 -20.00
C LEU A 59 -2.30 -15.63 -18.46
N TYR A 60 -1.25 -14.98 -17.95
CA TYR A 60 -1.06 -14.81 -16.51
C TYR A 60 -2.00 -13.73 -15.95
N ASN A 61 -3.27 -14.07 -15.75
CA ASN A 61 -4.33 -13.18 -15.26
C ASN A 61 -5.05 -13.76 -14.02
N ASP A 62 -5.88 -12.96 -13.36
CA ASP A 62 -6.54 -13.36 -12.10
C ASP A 62 -7.42 -14.61 -12.21
N ALA A 63 -8.03 -14.84 -13.37
CA ALA A 63 -8.85 -16.03 -13.62
C ALA A 63 -7.98 -17.31 -13.62
N ASN A 64 -6.87 -17.28 -14.35
CA ASN A 64 -5.95 -18.42 -14.47
C ASN A 64 -5.11 -18.63 -13.20
N LYS A 65 -4.74 -17.53 -12.50
CA LYS A 65 -4.10 -17.59 -11.18
C LYS A 65 -4.92 -18.41 -10.20
N LYS A 66 -6.23 -18.17 -10.10
CA LYS A 66 -7.12 -18.93 -9.20
C LYS A 66 -7.14 -20.43 -9.49
N GLN A 67 -6.88 -20.83 -10.73
CA GLN A 67 -6.86 -22.23 -11.13
C GLN A 67 -5.51 -22.90 -10.85
N PHE A 68 -4.39 -22.20 -11.10
CA PHE A 68 -3.06 -22.83 -11.05
C PHE A 68 -2.31 -22.55 -9.74
N ILE A 69 -2.60 -21.45 -9.06
CA ILE A 69 -2.02 -21.10 -7.76
C ILE A 69 -2.93 -21.66 -6.66
N THR A 70 -2.89 -22.99 -6.50
CA THR A 70 -3.62 -23.70 -5.45
C THR A 70 -2.73 -23.94 -4.23
N LYS A 71 -3.34 -24.22 -3.07
CA LYS A 71 -2.57 -24.58 -1.86
C LYS A 71 -1.66 -25.79 -2.09
N GLU A 72 -2.14 -26.77 -2.86
CA GLU A 72 -1.38 -27.97 -3.22
C GLU A 72 -0.14 -27.62 -4.07
N ASN A 73 -0.30 -26.83 -5.13
CA ASN A 73 0.84 -26.43 -5.97
C ASN A 73 1.82 -25.53 -5.21
N LEU A 74 1.33 -24.64 -4.34
CA LEU A 74 2.17 -23.79 -3.50
C LEU A 74 2.95 -24.55 -2.42
N SER A 75 2.60 -25.81 -2.14
CA SER A 75 3.42 -26.67 -1.27
C SER A 75 4.76 -27.02 -1.92
N TYR A 76 4.87 -26.95 -3.25
CA TYR A 76 6.14 -27.09 -3.94
C TYR A 76 6.92 -25.78 -3.89
N GLU A 77 8.01 -25.77 -3.12
CA GLU A 77 8.78 -24.57 -2.80
C GLU A 77 9.28 -23.83 -4.06
N ALA A 78 9.79 -24.56 -5.05
CA ALA A 78 10.29 -23.95 -6.28
C ALA A 78 9.17 -23.25 -7.06
N PHE A 79 7.96 -23.83 -7.07
CA PHE A 79 6.78 -23.21 -7.69
C PHE A 79 6.35 -21.96 -6.94
N ALA A 80 6.28 -22.03 -5.61
CA ALA A 80 5.97 -20.88 -4.77
C ALA A 80 6.95 -19.72 -5.01
N LYS A 81 8.26 -20.01 -5.11
CA LYS A 81 9.29 -19.03 -5.47
C LYS A 81 9.10 -18.47 -6.87
N ALA A 82 8.79 -19.31 -7.85
CA ALA A 82 8.55 -18.86 -9.22
C ALA A 82 7.32 -17.95 -9.32
N ILE A 83 6.21 -18.30 -8.66
CA ILE A 83 5.03 -17.43 -8.55
C ILE A 83 5.38 -16.11 -7.87
N TYR A 84 6.06 -16.15 -6.71
CA TYR A 84 6.48 -14.94 -6.00
C TYR A 84 7.34 -14.03 -6.90
N TYR A 85 8.32 -14.58 -7.59
CA TYR A 85 9.19 -13.84 -8.50
C TYR A 85 8.43 -13.29 -9.72
N THR A 86 7.49 -14.08 -10.25
CA THR A 86 6.63 -13.69 -11.37
C THR A 86 5.71 -12.54 -10.99
N GLU A 87 5.01 -12.63 -9.86
CA GLU A 87 4.19 -11.53 -9.32
C GLU A 87 5.05 -10.29 -9.04
N ARG A 88 6.30 -10.48 -8.59
CA ARG A 88 7.24 -9.38 -8.38
C ARG A 88 7.70 -8.73 -9.69
N GLN A 89 7.88 -9.50 -10.77
CA GLN A 89 8.29 -9.00 -12.09
C GLN A 89 7.13 -8.38 -12.88
N LEU A 90 5.96 -9.02 -12.87
CA LEU A 90 4.74 -8.55 -13.53
C LEU A 90 4.13 -7.32 -12.86
N ASN A 91 4.46 -7.08 -11.59
CA ASN A 91 4.36 -5.76 -10.99
C ASN A 91 5.39 -4.80 -11.62
N THR A 92 5.21 -4.53 -12.92
CA THR A 92 5.66 -3.27 -13.51
C THR A 92 4.75 -2.19 -12.87
N PHE A 93 5.33 -1.38 -11.97
CA PHE A 93 4.71 -0.38 -11.06
C PHE A 93 4.02 -0.98 -9.79
N PRO A 94 4.12 -0.42 -8.55
CA PRO A 94 4.88 0.71 -7.99
C PRO A 94 5.79 0.32 -6.77
N ILE A 95 6.13 -0.95 -6.53
CA ILE A 95 6.75 -1.39 -5.25
C ILE A 95 8.15 -0.80 -5.01
N TYR A 96 8.99 -0.59 -6.03
CA TYR A 96 10.30 0.04 -5.83
C TYR A 96 10.19 1.55 -5.60
N ASP A 97 9.22 2.20 -6.22
CA ASP A 97 8.89 3.59 -5.93
C ASP A 97 8.27 3.74 -4.55
N ASP A 98 7.37 2.83 -4.16
CA ASP A 98 6.73 2.76 -2.84
C ASP A 98 7.76 2.47 -1.74
N LEU A 99 8.68 1.52 -1.96
CA LEU A 99 9.76 1.21 -1.02
C LEU A 99 10.79 2.35 -0.94
N ARG A 100 11.11 2.99 -2.06
CA ARG A 100 11.97 4.19 -2.08
C ARG A 100 11.30 5.36 -1.36
N LEU A 101 10.04 5.63 -1.66
CA LEU A 101 9.23 6.64 -0.97
C LEU A 101 9.14 6.34 0.53
N LEU A 102 8.84 5.10 0.90
CA LEU A 102 8.79 4.66 2.28
C LEU A 102 10.15 4.86 2.96
N HIS A 103 11.25 4.51 2.30
CA HIS A 103 12.59 4.72 2.83
C HIS A 103 12.88 6.20 3.05
N GLN A 104 12.56 7.06 2.08
CA GLN A 104 12.69 8.52 2.20
C GLN A 104 11.83 9.08 3.34
N MET A 105 10.58 8.64 3.48
CA MET A 105 9.72 9.04 4.57
C MET A 105 10.27 8.57 5.92
N LEU A 106 10.77 7.35 6.02
CA LEU A 106 11.35 6.79 7.25
C LEU A 106 12.66 7.48 7.65
N GLN A 107 13.33 8.23 6.78
CA GLN A 107 14.46 9.08 7.18
C GLN A 107 14.02 10.28 8.03
N GLN A 108 12.73 10.65 8.02
CA GLN A 108 12.19 11.74 8.86
C GLN A 108 11.94 11.32 10.31
N ARG A 109 12.44 10.16 10.77
CA ARG A 109 12.17 9.61 12.12
C ARG A 109 12.50 10.57 13.27
N ASP A 110 13.49 11.44 13.10
CA ASP A 110 13.89 12.41 14.14
C ASP A 110 12.78 13.44 14.44
N THR A 111 11.88 13.65 13.48
CA THR A 111 10.70 14.52 13.66
C THR A 111 9.55 13.85 14.42
N LEU A 112 9.64 12.54 14.73
CA LEU A 112 8.59 11.83 15.47
C LEU A 112 8.60 12.16 16.97
N SER A 113 9.60 12.88 17.47
CA SER A 113 9.64 13.34 18.87
C SER A 113 8.42 14.19 19.25
N VAL A 114 7.86 14.94 18.29
CA VAL A 114 6.67 15.77 18.49
C VAL A 114 5.34 15.04 18.23
N GLU A 115 5.38 13.79 17.74
CA GLU A 115 4.18 12.99 17.41
C GLU A 115 3.22 12.82 18.61
N PRO A 116 3.69 12.53 19.84
CA PRO A 116 2.78 12.40 21.00
C PRO A 116 2.06 13.71 21.33
N GLN A 117 2.76 14.84 21.26
CA GLN A 117 2.17 16.15 21.50
C GLN A 117 1.17 16.50 20.39
N PHE A 118 1.49 16.19 19.13
CA PHE A 118 0.57 16.40 18.01
C PHE A 118 -0.74 15.65 18.22
N ILE A 119 -0.66 14.37 18.60
CA ILE A 119 -1.83 13.54 18.91
C ILE A 119 -2.62 14.11 20.09
N ALA A 120 -1.94 14.60 21.14
CA ALA A 120 -2.58 15.20 22.30
C ALA A 120 -3.39 16.46 21.93
N GLU A 121 -2.83 17.37 21.13
CA GLU A 121 -3.53 18.57 20.67
C GLU A 121 -4.73 18.24 19.77
N ILE A 122 -4.60 17.23 18.90
CA ILE A 122 -5.72 16.74 18.09
C ILE A 122 -6.84 16.17 18.97
N ASN A 123 -6.49 15.44 20.02
CA ASN A 123 -7.48 14.90 20.95
C ASN A 123 -8.17 16.01 21.75
N LYS A 124 -7.46 17.09 22.13
CA LYS A 124 -8.08 18.29 22.70
C LYS A 124 -9.07 18.94 21.73
N LEU A 125 -8.76 19.03 20.43
CA LEU A 125 -9.71 19.51 19.43
C LEU A 125 -10.95 18.63 19.35
N ARG A 126 -10.76 17.30 19.33
CA ARG A 126 -11.86 16.34 19.24
C ARG A 126 -12.80 16.39 20.45
N SER A 127 -12.27 16.62 21.65
CA SER A 127 -13.07 16.71 22.88
C SER A 127 -13.73 18.09 23.08
N SER A 128 -13.09 19.15 22.59
CA SER A 128 -13.57 20.54 22.75
C SER A 128 -14.59 21.00 21.71
N LEU A 129 -14.68 20.31 20.55
CA LEU A 129 -15.58 20.66 19.45
C LEU A 129 -16.66 19.59 19.21
N THR A 130 -17.23 19.05 20.30
CA THR A 130 -18.34 18.09 20.22
C THR A 130 -19.69 18.79 20.20
N LYS A 131 -20.77 18.04 19.93
CA LYS A 131 -22.13 18.60 20.00
C LYS A 131 -22.49 19.07 21.42
N THR A 132 -22.00 18.36 22.43
CA THR A 132 -22.29 18.58 23.85
C THR A 132 -21.30 19.54 24.52
N SER A 133 -20.05 19.56 24.08
CA SER A 133 -18.99 20.44 24.59
C SER A 133 -18.45 21.29 23.45
N GLN A 134 -18.66 22.62 23.54
CA GLN A 134 -18.25 23.62 22.57
C GLN A 134 -17.22 24.59 23.19
N ASN A 135 -16.12 24.04 23.69
CA ASN A 135 -15.06 24.83 24.30
C ASN A 135 -14.13 25.42 23.22
N TYR A 136 -14.58 26.51 22.61
CA TYR A 136 -13.83 27.15 21.52
C TYR A 136 -12.47 27.71 21.97
N ASN A 137 -12.33 28.16 23.21
CA ASN A 137 -11.05 28.69 23.71
C ASN A 137 -9.98 27.60 23.72
N MET A 138 -10.30 26.43 24.26
CA MET A 138 -9.41 25.27 24.24
C MET A 138 -9.07 24.85 22.79
N ALA A 139 -10.07 24.89 21.91
CA ALA A 139 -9.84 24.55 20.51
C ALA A 139 -8.90 25.53 19.81
N LEU A 140 -9.07 26.84 20.02
CA LEU A 140 -8.22 27.88 19.44
C LEU A 140 -6.78 27.81 19.98
N GLN A 141 -6.62 27.48 21.26
CA GLN A 141 -5.30 27.24 21.85
C GLN A 141 -4.63 26.01 21.20
N ALA A 142 -5.34 24.89 21.09
CA ALA A 142 -4.82 23.69 20.43
C ALA A 142 -4.43 23.96 18.96
N PHE A 143 -5.21 24.78 18.23
CA PHE A 143 -4.83 25.21 16.89
C PHE A 143 -3.55 26.05 16.87
N ALA A 144 -3.36 26.95 17.83
CA ALA A 144 -2.15 27.75 17.92
C ALA A 144 -0.92 26.86 18.14
N GLU A 145 -1.00 25.91 19.08
CA GLU A 145 0.06 24.95 19.34
C GLU A 145 0.36 24.10 18.09
N LEU A 146 -0.67 23.53 17.46
CA LEU A 146 -0.52 22.70 16.25
C LEU A 146 0.10 23.46 15.06
N LEU A 147 -0.16 24.76 14.93
CA LEU A 147 0.38 25.58 13.84
C LEU A 147 1.86 25.91 14.02
N GLU A 148 2.35 25.98 15.26
CA GLU A 148 3.77 26.25 15.56
C GLU A 148 4.63 24.98 15.51
N MET A 149 4.03 23.81 15.69
CA MET A 149 4.75 22.53 15.69
C MET A 149 5.35 22.19 14.31
N PRO A 150 6.54 21.56 14.27
CA PRO A 150 7.09 21.03 13.02
C PRO A 150 6.24 19.84 12.55
N GLN A 151 5.69 19.91 11.33
CA GLN A 151 4.95 18.81 10.73
C GLN A 151 5.80 18.14 9.65
N SER A 152 5.97 16.82 9.75
CA SER A 152 6.64 16.02 8.73
C SER A 152 5.66 15.13 7.99
N GLN A 153 6.03 14.75 6.77
CA GLN A 153 5.27 13.82 5.94
C GLN A 153 5.03 12.48 6.67
N LEU A 154 6.07 11.95 7.32
CA LEU A 154 6.00 10.69 8.06
C LEU A 154 5.01 10.74 9.22
N MET A 155 5.05 11.80 10.05
CA MET A 155 4.15 11.96 11.20
C MET A 155 2.68 11.97 10.75
N LEU A 156 2.38 12.70 9.67
CA LEU A 156 1.03 12.83 9.15
C LEU A 156 0.51 11.49 8.59
N VAL A 157 1.36 10.75 7.86
CA VAL A 157 0.98 9.44 7.31
C VAL A 157 0.78 8.38 8.39
N ARG A 158 1.47 8.50 9.52
CA ARG A 158 1.31 7.60 10.68
C ARG A 158 0.05 7.84 11.50
N SER A 159 -0.52 9.04 11.41
CA SER A 159 -1.67 9.47 12.20
C SER A 159 -2.86 9.83 11.31
N PRO A 160 -3.40 8.87 10.52
CA PRO A 160 -4.39 9.22 9.51
C PRO A 160 -5.69 9.76 10.08
N GLU A 161 -6.09 9.28 11.25
CA GLU A 161 -7.29 9.75 11.96
C GLU A 161 -7.16 11.21 12.38
N ALA A 162 -5.95 11.70 12.67
CA ALA A 162 -5.70 13.08 13.03
C ALA A 162 -5.88 14.02 11.82
N VAL A 163 -5.31 13.66 10.68
CA VAL A 163 -5.44 14.45 9.44
C VAL A 163 -6.89 14.50 8.98
N GLU A 164 -7.62 13.37 9.05
CA GLU A 164 -9.05 13.33 8.72
C GLU A 164 -9.88 14.17 9.70
N SER A 165 -9.54 14.18 10.99
CA SER A 165 -10.21 15.03 11.99
C SER A 165 -10.12 16.51 11.62
N ILE A 166 -8.92 17.00 11.25
CA ILE A 166 -8.74 18.38 10.77
C ILE A 166 -9.47 18.60 9.43
N GLY A 167 -9.47 17.60 8.56
CA GLY A 167 -10.20 17.63 7.29
C GLY A 167 -11.71 17.82 7.47
N MET A 168 -12.30 17.21 8.49
CA MET A 168 -13.69 17.44 8.87
C MET A 168 -13.90 18.85 9.42
N LEU A 169 -12.98 19.35 10.25
CA LEU A 169 -13.05 20.70 10.82
C LEU A 169 -12.96 21.81 9.76
N CYS A 170 -12.36 21.56 8.60
CA CYS A 170 -12.37 22.50 7.46
C CYS A 170 -13.79 22.80 6.94
N ARG A 171 -14.76 21.93 7.23
CA ARG A 171 -16.18 22.08 6.88
C ARG A 171 -17.04 22.25 8.14
N PHE A 172 -16.44 22.63 9.26
CA PHE A 172 -17.14 22.77 10.52
C PHE A 172 -18.24 23.84 10.43
N VAL A 173 -19.46 23.45 10.78
CA VAL A 173 -20.62 24.34 10.85
C VAL A 173 -21.37 24.01 12.13
N ASN A 174 -21.78 25.05 12.86
CA ASN A 174 -22.61 24.91 14.05
C ASN A 174 -23.73 25.96 14.03
N PRO A 175 -24.89 25.64 13.44
CA PRO A 175 -26.00 26.60 13.28
C PRO A 175 -26.56 27.09 14.62
N GLY A 176 -26.51 26.24 15.66
CA GLY A 176 -27.00 26.57 16.99
C GLY A 176 -26.01 27.37 17.86
N SER A 177 -24.81 27.67 17.35
CA SER A 177 -23.84 28.47 18.10
C SER A 177 -24.24 29.95 18.10
N LYS A 178 -24.29 30.54 19.30
CA LYS A 178 -24.44 31.99 19.48
C LYS A 178 -23.24 32.77 18.94
N ASN A 179 -22.08 32.13 18.80
CA ASN A 179 -20.82 32.74 18.39
C ASN A 179 -20.41 32.26 16.98
N GLN A 180 -21.19 32.62 15.96
CA GLN A 180 -20.90 32.27 14.56
C GLN A 180 -19.51 32.75 14.10
N MET A 181 -19.06 33.91 14.58
CA MET A 181 -17.72 34.41 14.29
C MET A 181 -16.62 33.44 14.76
N VAL A 182 -16.78 32.82 15.93
CA VAL A 182 -15.78 31.88 16.48
C VAL A 182 -15.79 30.56 15.70
N VAL A 183 -16.98 30.11 15.26
CA VAL A 183 -17.12 28.94 14.37
C VAL A 183 -16.37 29.17 13.05
N GLU A 184 -16.44 30.38 12.49
CA GLU A 184 -15.69 30.76 11.30
C GLU A 184 -14.18 30.74 11.53
N ILE A 185 -13.72 31.29 12.67
CA ILE A 185 -12.30 31.30 13.04
C ILE A 185 -11.77 29.86 13.15
N VAL A 186 -12.50 28.96 13.81
CA VAL A 186 -12.15 27.54 13.91
C VAL A 186 -12.00 26.90 12.53
N ARG A 187 -12.95 27.17 11.62
CA ARG A 187 -12.90 26.65 10.25
C ARG A 187 -11.68 27.18 9.49
N ASN A 188 -11.38 28.46 9.63
CA ASN A 188 -10.24 29.09 8.97
C ASN A 188 -8.91 28.58 9.52
N LYS A 189 -8.81 28.36 10.85
CA LYS A 189 -7.65 27.73 11.47
C LYS A 189 -7.45 26.29 11.01
N ALA A 190 -8.52 25.51 10.88
CA ALA A 190 -8.45 24.16 10.32
C ALA A 190 -7.96 24.16 8.86
N LYS A 191 -8.45 25.09 8.02
CA LYS A 191 -7.97 25.26 6.64
C LYS A 191 -6.49 25.64 6.60
N GLN A 192 -6.05 26.56 7.45
CA GLN A 192 -4.66 26.97 7.57
C GLN A 192 -3.75 25.78 7.96
N LEU A 193 -4.18 24.98 8.95
CA LEU A 193 -3.45 23.79 9.38
C LEU A 193 -3.40 22.74 8.25
N MET A 194 -4.49 22.55 7.51
CA MET A 194 -4.53 21.64 6.35
C MET A 194 -3.59 22.10 5.22
N GLN A 195 -3.46 23.41 5.01
CA GLN A 195 -2.47 23.96 4.08
C GLN A 195 -1.03 23.68 4.55
N ARG A 196 -0.75 23.79 5.85
CA ARG A 196 0.55 23.39 6.42
C ARG A 196 0.81 21.89 6.24
N PHE A 197 -0.19 21.05 6.45
CA PHE A 197 -0.08 19.61 6.17
C PHE A 197 0.30 19.37 4.72
N ALA A 198 -0.35 20.05 3.77
CA ALA A 198 0.01 19.93 2.35
C ALA A 198 1.43 20.44 2.05
N ALA A 199 1.89 21.51 2.73
CA ALA A 199 3.22 22.06 2.56
C ALA A 199 4.34 21.11 3.06
N ALA A 200 4.02 20.17 3.95
CA ALA A 200 4.95 19.14 4.41
C ALA A 200 5.24 18.07 3.34
N PHE A 201 4.53 18.07 2.21
CA PHE A 201 4.69 17.10 1.13
C PHE A 201 5.45 17.74 -0.04
N PRO A 202 6.47 17.05 -0.60
CA PRO A 202 7.26 17.58 -1.70
C PRO A 202 6.39 17.77 -2.95
N LYS A 203 6.64 18.86 -3.67
CA LYS A 203 5.99 19.18 -4.95
C LYS A 203 6.97 18.95 -6.12
N PRO A 204 6.49 18.61 -7.33
CA PRO A 204 5.08 18.36 -7.68
C PRO A 204 4.57 17.05 -7.07
N TYR A 205 3.26 16.98 -6.81
CA TYR A 205 2.61 15.74 -6.39
C TYR A 205 2.58 14.74 -7.54
N ARG A 206 2.59 13.44 -7.20
CA ARG A 206 2.41 12.35 -8.19
C ARG A 206 0.93 12.17 -8.54
N LYS A 207 0.04 12.59 -7.64
CA LYS A 207 -1.42 12.65 -7.82
C LYS A 207 -1.89 14.07 -8.09
N GLU A 208 -3.15 14.19 -8.53
CA GLU A 208 -3.76 15.46 -8.93
C GLU A 208 -3.79 16.50 -7.81
N ASN A 209 -3.93 16.06 -6.56
CA ASN A 209 -4.03 16.94 -5.41
C ASN A 209 -3.41 16.31 -4.15
N PHE A 210 -3.24 17.15 -3.12
CA PHE A 210 -2.69 16.74 -1.83
C PHE A 210 -3.44 15.56 -1.19
N ARG A 211 -4.78 15.52 -1.26
CA ARG A 211 -5.55 14.44 -0.60
C ARG A 211 -5.28 13.10 -1.25
N ASP A 212 -5.18 13.05 -2.57
CA ASP A 212 -4.93 11.81 -3.28
C ASP A 212 -3.48 11.35 -3.12
N GLU A 213 -2.52 12.29 -3.09
CA GLU A 213 -1.12 12.02 -2.75
C GLU A 213 -1.00 11.43 -1.33
N TYR A 214 -1.64 12.08 -0.37
CA TYR A 214 -1.66 11.66 1.03
C TYR A 214 -2.26 10.26 1.20
N ARG A 215 -3.44 10.00 0.61
CA ARG A 215 -4.10 8.69 0.68
C ARG A 215 -3.24 7.58 0.08
N MET A 216 -2.60 7.85 -1.06
CA MET A 216 -1.66 6.90 -1.68
C MET A 216 -0.52 6.56 -0.70
N LEU A 217 0.10 7.57 -0.09
CA LEU A 217 1.21 7.36 0.86
C LEU A 217 0.76 6.62 2.13
N CYS A 218 -0.43 6.90 2.65
CA CYS A 218 -1.03 6.12 3.74
C CYS A 218 -1.25 4.66 3.37
N ALA A 219 -1.71 4.38 2.14
CA ALA A 219 -1.89 3.02 1.66
C ALA A 219 -0.55 2.28 1.53
N ILE A 220 0.48 2.95 1.00
CA ILE A 220 1.85 2.44 0.90
C ILE A 220 2.39 2.09 2.29
N TYR A 221 2.36 3.07 3.21
CA TYR A 221 2.84 2.89 4.57
C TYR A 221 2.14 1.73 5.29
N SER A 222 0.80 1.68 5.23
CA SER A 222 0.01 0.64 5.88
C SER A 222 0.31 -0.75 5.32
N ARG A 223 0.42 -0.88 3.99
CA ARG A 223 0.73 -2.14 3.31
C ARG A 223 2.08 -2.69 3.79
N HIS A 224 3.11 -1.85 3.83
CA HIS A 224 4.46 -2.31 4.17
C HIS A 224 4.69 -2.51 5.68
N MET A 225 4.05 -1.74 6.55
CA MET A 225 4.15 -1.93 8.00
C MET A 225 3.38 -3.16 8.48
N THR A 226 2.24 -3.48 7.86
CA THR A 226 1.47 -4.70 8.15
C THR A 226 2.27 -5.95 7.79
N VAL A 227 2.88 -5.98 6.60
CA VAL A 227 3.75 -7.09 6.16
C VAL A 227 4.94 -7.27 7.09
N THR A 228 5.60 -6.18 7.51
CA THR A 228 6.77 -6.26 8.42
C THR A 228 6.39 -6.79 9.81
N ARG A 229 5.19 -6.48 10.31
CA ARG A 229 4.67 -7.04 11.57
C ARG A 229 4.36 -8.53 11.45
N ILE A 230 3.75 -8.97 10.35
CA ILE A 230 3.42 -10.38 10.10
C ILE A 230 4.70 -11.21 10.02
N VAL A 231 5.70 -10.77 9.23
CA VAL A 231 6.99 -11.48 9.09
C VAL A 231 7.73 -11.59 10.42
N LYS A 232 7.75 -10.53 11.24
CA LYS A 232 8.36 -10.59 12.59
C LYS A 232 7.63 -11.54 13.53
N GLN A 233 6.30 -11.65 13.43
CA GLN A 233 5.52 -12.58 14.25
C GLN A 233 5.75 -14.04 13.83
N SER A 234 5.89 -14.31 12.54
CA SER A 234 6.24 -15.65 12.02
C SER A 234 7.62 -16.10 12.49
N SER A 235 8.64 -15.24 12.39
CA SER A 235 10.01 -15.57 12.85
C SER A 235 10.12 -15.73 14.38
N THR A 236 9.26 -15.04 15.15
CA THR A 236 9.24 -15.18 16.62
C THR A 236 8.49 -16.45 17.07
N THR A 237 7.55 -16.94 16.26
CA THR A 237 6.79 -18.16 16.55
C THR A 237 7.63 -19.39 16.22
N GLU A 238 8.36 -19.37 15.10
CA GLU A 238 9.31 -20.43 14.74
C GLU A 238 10.46 -20.55 15.75
N ALA A 239 11.03 -19.43 16.22
CA ALA A 239 12.08 -19.43 17.25
C ALA A 239 11.60 -19.98 18.61
N LYS A 240 10.32 -19.81 18.96
CA LYS A 240 9.74 -20.41 20.18
C LYS A 240 9.43 -21.90 20.03
N GLN A 241 9.16 -22.36 18.80
CA GLN A 241 8.92 -23.76 18.50
C GLN A 241 10.21 -24.58 18.46
N THR A 242 11.34 -23.99 18.02
CA THR A 242 12.65 -24.66 18.06
C THR A 242 13.16 -24.88 19.48
N ILE A 243 12.84 -23.99 20.42
CA ILE A 243 13.27 -24.10 21.83
C ILE A 243 12.48 -25.19 22.59
N ASN A 244 11.25 -25.51 22.16
CA ASN A 244 10.41 -26.53 22.80
C ASN A 244 10.64 -27.96 22.28
N ILE A 245 11.50 -28.17 21.29
CA ILE A 245 11.84 -29.50 20.75
C ILE A 245 13.21 -29.99 21.29
N SER A 246 13.87 -29.20 22.16
CA SER A 246 15.16 -29.54 22.76
C SER A 246 15.13 -29.62 24.29
N LYS A 247 14.00 -29.99 24.88
CA LYS A 247 13.88 -30.38 26.29
C LYS A 247 13.19 -31.73 26.44
#